data_AF-A0A8K0D9X4-F1
#
_entry.id   AF-A0A8K0D9X4-F1
#
_cell.length_a   1.000
_cell.length_b   1.000
_cell.length_c   1.000
_cell.angle_alpha   90.00
_cell.angle_beta   90.00
_cell.angle_gamma   90.00
#
_symmetry.space_group_name_H-M   'P 1'
#
loop_
_entity.id
_entity.type
_entity.pdbx_description
1 polymer ?
#
loop_
_entity_poly.entity_id
_entity_poly.type
_entity_poly.pdbx_seq_one_letter_code
_entity_poly.pdbx_strand_id
1 'polypeptide(L)'
;MFDIRGLWKKTLQALVPECFKEEKLNAELIDRFYKYGVMPDSDNHSWKRFLKCCHDRLHIFSFTNEVNVKKWADTFDYLDYSLALKCADFVEPDPFEKSYLMVKCVHGELSKEFRQ
;
A
#
# COMPACT_ATOMS: atom_id res chain seq x y z
N MET A 1 1.09 -5.86 20.09
CA MET A 1 1.70 -5.16 18.94
C MET A 1 1.04 -5.69 17.68
N PHE A 2 0.25 -4.86 17.00
CA PHE A 2 -0.41 -5.27 15.76
C PHE A 2 0.61 -5.17 14.61
N ASP A 3 1.01 -6.30 14.05
CA ASP A 3 2.07 -6.32 13.03
C ASP A 3 1.48 -6.17 11.62
N ILE A 4 1.19 -4.92 11.26
CA ILE A 4 0.73 -4.53 9.91
C ILE A 4 1.67 -5.07 8.84
N ARG A 5 2.98 -5.16 9.14
CA ARG A 5 4.00 -5.67 8.21
C ARG A 5 3.78 -7.14 7.94
N GLY A 6 3.48 -7.93 8.97
CA GLY A 6 3.16 -9.35 8.85
C GLY A 6 1.90 -9.59 8.02
N LEU A 7 0.86 -8.78 8.22
CA LEU A 7 -0.40 -8.87 7.47
C LEU A 7 -0.24 -8.41 6.02
N TRP A 8 0.40 -7.27 5.79
CA TRP A 8 0.70 -6.77 4.45
C TRP A 8 1.60 -7.74 3.68
N LYS A 9 2.64 -8.29 4.34
CA LYS A 9 3.52 -9.32 3.77
C LYS A 9 2.73 -10.58 3.41
N LYS A 10 1.79 -11.02 4.25
CA LYS A 10 0.97 -12.21 4.00
C LYS A 10 0.02 -11.98 2.81
N THR A 11 -0.70 -10.85 2.78
CA THR A 11 -1.64 -10.54 1.71
C THR A 11 -0.95 -10.36 0.36
N LEU A 12 0.24 -9.74 0.35
CA LEU A 12 0.98 -9.48 -0.89
C LEU A 12 2.05 -10.53 -1.22
N GLN A 13 2.19 -11.60 -0.44
CA GLN A 13 3.29 -12.56 -0.58
C GLN A 13 3.40 -13.13 -1.99
N ALA A 14 2.26 -13.38 -2.64
CA ALA A 14 2.20 -13.90 -4.01
C ALA A 14 2.47 -12.83 -5.08
N LEU A 15 2.19 -11.57 -4.79
CA LEU A 15 2.30 -10.45 -5.74
C LEU A 15 3.66 -9.77 -5.70
N VAL A 16 4.31 -9.80 -4.53
CA VAL A 16 5.61 -9.15 -4.31
C VAL A 16 6.65 -9.61 -5.33
N PRO A 17 6.87 -10.91 -5.61
CA PRO A 17 7.89 -11.33 -6.59
C PRO A 17 7.62 -10.82 -8.01
N GLU A 18 6.35 -10.81 -8.44
CA GLU A 18 5.97 -10.33 -9.78
C GLU A 18 6.15 -8.83 -9.91
N CYS A 19 5.52 -8.05 -9.02
CA CYS A 19 5.60 -6.59 -9.05
C CYS A 19 7.02 -6.08 -8.77
N PHE A 20 7.79 -6.79 -7.96
CA PHE A 20 9.20 -6.48 -7.70
C PHE A 20 10.05 -6.60 -8.97
N LYS A 21 9.86 -7.68 -9.73
CA LYS A 21 10.57 -7.93 -10.98
C LYS A 21 10.15 -6.95 -12.08
N GLU A 22 8.86 -6.64 -12.16
CA GLU A 22 8.28 -5.73 -13.15
C GLU A 22 8.82 -4.31 -12.97
N GLU A 23 8.81 -3.79 -11.73
CA GLU A 23 9.17 -2.40 -11.44
C GLU A 23 10.65 -2.19 -11.10
N LYS A 24 11.46 -3.25 -11.18
CA LYS A 24 12.92 -3.23 -10.90
C LYS A 24 13.25 -2.56 -9.57
N LEU A 25 12.44 -2.85 -8.55
CA LEU A 25 12.59 -2.25 -7.23
C LEU A 25 13.87 -2.76 -6.55
N ASN A 26 14.53 -1.91 -5.75
CA ASN A 26 15.65 -2.35 -4.91
C ASN A 26 15.13 -3.22 -3.76
N ALA A 27 15.65 -4.45 -3.62
CA ALA A 27 15.29 -5.40 -2.56
C ALA A 27 15.44 -4.80 -1.16
N GLU A 28 16.44 -3.94 -0.95
CA GLU A 28 16.70 -3.29 0.32
C GLU A 28 15.54 -2.39 0.79
N LEU A 29 14.77 -1.82 -0.15
CA LEU A 29 13.63 -0.94 0.19
C LEU A 29 12.47 -1.75 0.78
N ILE A 30 12.16 -2.90 0.15
CA ILE A 30 11.17 -3.84 0.67
C ILE A 30 11.63 -4.40 2.01
N ASP A 31 12.90 -4.80 2.12
CA ASP A 31 13.44 -5.35 3.36
C ASP A 31 13.40 -4.33 4.50
N ARG A 32 13.72 -3.06 4.23
CA ARG A 32 13.59 -1.99 5.22
C ARG A 32 12.14 -1.75 5.63
N PHE A 33 11.20 -1.82 4.70
CA PHE A 33 9.77 -1.72 5.01
C PHE A 33 9.32 -2.91 5.88
N TYR A 34 9.66 -4.14 5.52
CA TYR A 34 9.30 -5.33 6.31
C TYR A 34 9.98 -5.39 7.68
N LYS A 35 11.24 -4.98 7.76
CA LYS A 35 12.03 -5.09 8.98
C LYS A 35 11.75 -3.94 9.95
N TYR A 36 11.57 -2.71 9.44
CA TYR A 36 11.50 -1.50 10.26
C TYR A 36 10.20 -0.71 10.11
N GLY A 37 9.30 -1.09 9.19
CA GLY A 37 8.09 -0.29 8.90
C GLY A 37 8.42 1.07 8.28
N VAL A 38 9.62 1.25 7.74
CA VAL A 38 10.02 2.53 7.13
C VAL A 38 9.59 2.49 5.67
N MET A 39 8.54 3.25 5.34
CA MET A 39 8.18 3.48 3.95
C MET A 39 9.29 4.31 3.27
N PRO A 40 9.73 3.92 2.06
CA PRO A 40 10.57 4.78 1.22
C PRO A 40 9.94 6.15 0.98
N ASP A 41 10.79 7.17 0.82
CA ASP A 41 10.36 8.55 0.55
C ASP A 41 9.50 8.66 -0.71
N SER A 42 8.69 9.72 -0.77
CA SER A 42 7.84 10.00 -1.93
C SER A 42 8.64 10.11 -3.23
N ASP A 43 9.88 10.55 -3.21
CA ASP A 43 10.64 10.72 -4.46
C ASP A 43 11.09 9.37 -5.08
N ASN A 44 10.84 8.25 -4.39
CA ASN A 44 11.13 6.92 -4.90
C ASN A 44 10.06 6.42 -5.88
N HIS A 45 10.25 6.73 -7.16
CA HIS A 45 9.34 6.30 -8.23
C HIS A 45 9.15 4.78 -8.32
N SER A 46 10.22 4.00 -8.13
CA SER A 46 10.13 2.52 -8.18
C SER A 46 9.23 1.96 -7.08
N TRP A 47 9.25 2.57 -5.89
CA TRP A 47 8.39 2.17 -4.78
C TRP A 47 6.91 2.47 -5.07
N LYS A 48 6.62 3.68 -5.58
CA LYS A 48 5.24 4.07 -5.96
C LYS A 48 4.65 3.12 -7.01
N ARG A 49 5.46 2.82 -8.03
CA ARG A 49 5.07 1.89 -9.10
C ARG A 49 4.83 0.48 -8.57
N PHE A 50 5.70 -0.01 -7.69
CA PHE A 50 5.51 -1.29 -7.03
C PHE A 50 4.20 -1.37 -6.22
N LEU A 51 3.87 -0.33 -5.44
CA LEU A 51 2.60 -0.27 -4.72
C LEU A 51 1.40 -0.27 -5.66
N LYS A 52 1.45 0.53 -6.74
CA LYS A 52 0.41 0.56 -7.75
C LYS A 52 0.26 -0.78 -8.46
N CYS A 53 1.35 -1.44 -8.82
CA CYS A 53 1.31 -2.80 -9.38
C CYS A 53 0.58 -3.77 -8.45
N CYS A 54 0.91 -3.76 -7.14
CA CYS A 54 0.22 -4.62 -6.18
C CYS A 54 -1.28 -4.34 -6.14
N HIS A 55 -1.67 -3.05 -6.11
CA HIS A 55 -3.08 -2.66 -6.11
C HIS A 55 -3.82 -3.02 -7.41
N ASP A 56 -3.16 -2.96 -8.56
CA ASP A 56 -3.75 -3.35 -9.84
C ASP A 56 -4.00 -4.85 -9.93
N ARG A 57 -3.04 -5.67 -9.47
CA ARG A 57 -3.20 -7.13 -9.40
C ARG A 57 -4.30 -7.54 -8.42
N LEU A 58 -4.59 -6.70 -7.42
CA LEU A 58 -5.69 -6.90 -6.47
C LEU A 58 -7.03 -6.31 -6.95
N HIS A 59 -7.05 -5.66 -8.11
CA HIS A 59 -8.21 -4.95 -8.65
C HIS A 59 -8.75 -3.87 -7.70
N ILE A 60 -7.85 -3.22 -6.94
CA ILE A 60 -8.19 -2.08 -6.07
C ILE A 60 -8.41 -0.83 -6.92
N PHE A 61 -7.69 -0.68 -8.03
CA PHE A 61 -7.97 0.35 -9.02
C PHE A 61 -8.80 -0.22 -10.17
N SER A 62 -9.75 0.57 -10.66
CA SER A 62 -10.47 0.30 -11.90
C SER A 62 -9.57 0.59 -13.11
N PHE A 63 -10.06 0.24 -14.31
CA PHE A 63 -9.40 0.62 -15.57
C PHE A 63 -9.34 2.15 -15.80
N THR A 64 -10.19 2.93 -15.12
CA THR A 64 -10.16 4.40 -15.10
C THR A 64 -9.31 4.98 -13.98
N ASN A 65 -8.56 4.16 -13.24
CA ASN A 65 -7.80 4.53 -12.05
C ASN A 65 -8.65 5.06 -10.88
N GLU A 66 -9.93 4.72 -10.83
CA GLU A 66 -10.77 4.96 -9.65
C GLU A 66 -10.52 3.87 -8.60
N VAL A 67 -10.50 4.26 -7.33
CA VAL A 67 -10.26 3.34 -6.21
C VAL A 67 -11.58 2.64 -5.83
N ASN A 68 -11.60 1.32 -5.89
CA ASN A 68 -12.65 0.51 -5.30
C ASN A 68 -12.39 0.33 -3.81
N VAL A 69 -12.87 1.30 -3.01
CA VAL A 69 -12.67 1.36 -1.56
C VAL A 69 -13.13 0.09 -0.85
N LYS A 70 -14.29 -0.45 -1.25
CA LYS A 70 -14.82 -1.69 -0.67
C LYS A 70 -13.87 -2.85 -0.94
N LYS A 71 -13.44 -3.03 -2.19
CA LYS A 71 -12.47 -4.07 -2.55
C LYS A 71 -11.17 -3.93 -1.77
N TRP A 72 -10.71 -2.70 -1.55
CA TRP A 72 -9.50 -2.43 -0.78
C TRP A 72 -9.64 -2.87 0.68
N ALA A 73 -10.72 -2.48 1.36
CA ALA A 73 -11.03 -2.93 2.71
C ALA A 73 -11.18 -4.46 2.80
N ASP A 74 -11.92 -5.07 1.86
CA ASP A 74 -12.13 -6.52 1.82
C ASP A 74 -10.82 -7.32 1.54
N THR A 75 -9.79 -6.68 1.00
CA THR A 75 -8.51 -7.34 0.66
C THR A 75 -7.54 -7.40 1.84
N PHE A 76 -7.64 -6.43 2.76
CA PHE A 76 -6.71 -6.31 3.89
C PHE A 76 -7.49 -6.39 5.20
N ASP A 77 -7.39 -7.51 5.91
CA ASP A 77 -8.14 -7.79 7.16
C ASP A 77 -7.96 -6.73 8.28
N TYR A 78 -6.92 -5.92 8.19
CA TYR A 78 -6.63 -4.84 9.15
C TYR A 78 -7.19 -3.48 8.74
N LEU A 79 -7.72 -3.37 7.53
CA LEU A 79 -8.21 -2.13 6.94
C LEU A 79 -9.73 -2.18 6.95
N ASP A 80 -10.34 -1.57 7.97
CA ASP A 80 -11.79 -1.39 7.95
C ASP A 80 -12.23 -0.41 6.83
N TYR A 81 -13.51 -0.45 6.49
CA TYR A 81 -14.06 0.38 5.41
C TYR A 81 -13.91 1.88 5.69
N SER A 82 -13.99 2.30 6.95
CA SER A 82 -13.90 3.72 7.34
C SER A 82 -12.49 4.25 7.13
N LEU A 83 -11.47 3.48 7.50
CA LEU A 83 -10.07 3.81 7.27
C LEU A 83 -9.71 3.74 5.78
N ALA A 84 -10.21 2.73 5.06
CA ALA A 84 -10.05 2.64 3.60
C ALA A 84 -10.63 3.88 2.90
N LEU A 85 -11.85 4.28 3.28
CA LEU A 85 -12.51 5.46 2.71
C LEU A 85 -11.72 6.72 2.99
N LYS A 86 -11.34 6.94 4.26
CA LYS A 86 -10.52 8.09 4.68
C LYS A 86 -9.22 8.19 3.88
N CYS A 87 -8.54 7.06 3.68
CA CYS A 87 -7.26 7.03 2.99
C CYS A 87 -7.38 6.98 1.46
N ALA A 88 -8.56 6.79 0.89
CA ALA A 88 -8.80 6.84 -0.56
C ALA A 88 -9.26 8.21 -1.06
N ASP A 89 -9.68 9.11 -0.16
CA ASP A 89 -10.31 10.42 -0.46
C ASP A 89 -9.33 11.52 -0.93
N PHE A 90 -8.11 11.14 -1.34
CA PHE A 90 -7.15 12.08 -1.90
C PHE A 90 -7.51 12.45 -3.34
N VAL A 91 -7.58 13.76 -3.62
CA VAL A 91 -7.65 14.32 -4.98
C VAL A 91 -6.24 14.34 -5.56
N GLU A 92 -5.81 13.20 -6.09
CA GLU A 92 -4.50 13.00 -6.72
C GLU A 92 -4.67 12.36 -8.10
N PRO A 93 -4.34 13.07 -9.20
CA PRO A 93 -4.50 12.55 -10.55
C PRO A 93 -3.45 11.50 -10.94
N ASP A 94 -2.24 11.51 -10.36
CA ASP A 94 -1.24 10.48 -10.62
C ASP A 94 -1.64 9.20 -9.85
N PRO A 95 -1.99 8.11 -10.53
CA PRO A 95 -2.44 6.91 -9.86
C PRO A 95 -1.31 6.20 -9.09
N PHE A 96 -0.03 6.48 -9.42
CA PHE A 96 1.12 6.01 -8.65
C PHE A 96 1.26 6.78 -7.33
N GLU A 97 1.13 8.11 -7.39
CA GLU A 97 1.13 8.95 -6.19
C GLU A 97 -0.06 8.62 -5.30
N LYS A 98 -1.26 8.50 -5.88
CA LYS A 98 -2.48 8.15 -5.13
C LYS A 98 -2.33 6.84 -4.38
N SER A 99 -1.82 5.80 -5.05
CA SER A 99 -1.52 4.50 -4.46
C SER A 99 -0.56 4.60 -3.27
N TYR A 100 0.49 5.42 -3.39
CA TYR A 100 1.44 5.67 -2.32
C TYR A 100 0.82 6.42 -1.13
N LEU A 101 0.08 7.50 -1.39
CA LEU A 101 -0.60 8.30 -0.36
C LEU A 101 -1.62 7.49 0.43
N MET A 102 -2.36 6.61 -0.26
CA MET A 102 -3.26 5.63 0.35
C MET A 102 -2.55 4.76 1.38
N VAL A 103 -1.45 4.09 0.98
CA VAL A 103 -0.67 3.23 1.89
C VAL A 103 -0.03 4.03 3.02
N LYS A 104 0.50 5.21 2.72
CA LYS A 104 1.11 6.11 3.70
C LYS A 104 0.10 6.57 4.76
N CYS A 105 -1.12 6.88 4.34
CA CYS A 105 -2.23 7.22 5.24
C CYS A 105 -2.56 6.06 6.17
N VAL A 106 -2.77 4.85 5.64
CA VAL A 106 -3.08 3.66 6.46
C VAL A 106 -1.95 3.37 7.45
N HIS A 107 -0.70 3.42 7.00
CA HIS A 107 0.46 3.25 7.87
C HIS A 107 0.53 4.32 8.97
N GLY A 108 0.24 5.58 8.63
CA GLY A 108 0.21 6.70 9.56
C GLY A 108 -0.90 6.59 10.61
N GLU A 109 -2.10 6.19 10.22
CA GLU A 109 -3.24 6.05 11.13
C GLU A 109 -3.05 4.88 12.09
N LEU A 110 -2.71 3.70 11.56
CA LEU A 110 -2.49 2.53 12.41
C LEU A 110 -1.28 2.71 13.34
N SER A 111 -0.23 3.46 12.93
CA SER A 111 0.90 3.74 13.84
C SER A 111 0.60 4.76 14.94
N LYS A 112 -0.45 5.60 14.80
CA LYS A 112 -0.91 6.52 15.85
C LYS A 112 -1.73 5.80 16.91
N GLU A 113 -2.54 4.82 16.53
CA GLU A 113 -3.40 4.06 17.45
C GLU A 113 -2.59 3.29 18.51
N PHE A 114 -1.30 3.03 18.29
CA PHE A 114 -0.41 2.37 19.25
C PHE A 114 0.47 3.32 20.08
N ARG A 115 0.19 4.64 20.08
CA ARG A 115 0.86 5.64 20.95
C ARG A 115 0.05 6.02 22.20
N GLN A 116 -1.07 5.34 22.47
CA GLN A 116 -1.83 5.48 23.72
C GLN A 116 -1.32 4.54 24.80
#